data_AF-A0A956X080-F1
#
_entry.id   AF-A0A956X080-F1
#
_cell.length_a   1.000
_cell.length_b   1.000
_cell.length_c   1.000
_cell.angle_alpha   90.00
_cell.angle_beta   90.00
_cell.angle_gamma   90.00
#
_symmetry.space_group_name_H-M   'P 1'
#
loop_
_entity.id
_entity.type
_entity.pdbx_description
1 polymer ?
#
loop_
_entity_poly.entity_id
_entity_poly.type
_entity_poly.pdbx_seq_one_letter_code
_entity_poly.pdbx_strand_id
1 'polypeptide(L)'
;MSNSQLLDTTYSDGLQSPYFVNGRLLSAEDLRSEQKATFQRLSWLGKAAGHGVVEGLMASKLGSTTVQVTSGLGLNRQGQLVRLPGPITLNLAPAGDPGLLQPAANGHFQNCQFDATTTGGPGQD
;
A
#
# COMPACT_ATOMS: atom_id res chain seq x y z
N MET A 1 -24.90 26.72 -3.09
CA MET A 1 -25.65 25.46 -3.26
C MET A 1 -26.29 25.51 -4.64
N SER A 2 -25.70 24.86 -5.63
CA SER A 2 -26.19 24.93 -7.02
C SER A 2 -26.66 23.55 -7.47
N ASN A 3 -27.88 23.54 -8.04
CA ASN A 3 -28.71 22.39 -8.38
C ASN A 3 -28.13 21.55 -9.53
N SER A 4 -27.92 20.26 -9.28
CA SER A 4 -27.74 19.22 -10.30
C SER A 4 -28.88 18.19 -10.24
N GLN A 5 -30.11 18.66 -10.46
CA GLN A 5 -31.26 17.81 -10.78
C GLN A 5 -31.38 17.74 -12.30
N LEU A 6 -30.80 16.72 -12.93
CA LEU A 6 -31.08 16.44 -14.35
C LEU A 6 -31.65 15.04 -14.59
N LEU A 7 -31.55 14.16 -13.61
CA LEU A 7 -32.28 12.91 -13.45
C LEU A 7 -32.48 12.78 -11.94
N ASP A 8 -33.47 12.02 -11.47
CA ASP A 8 -33.83 11.87 -10.03
C ASP A 8 -32.74 11.15 -9.19
N THR A 9 -31.47 11.31 -9.56
CA THR A 9 -30.28 10.74 -8.96
C THR A 9 -29.31 11.88 -8.66
N THR A 10 -29.18 12.23 -7.39
CA THR A 10 -28.12 13.13 -6.95
C THR A 10 -26.77 12.42 -7.15
N TYR A 11 -26.00 12.87 -8.14
CA TYR A 11 -24.64 12.38 -8.43
C TYR A 11 -23.61 12.91 -7.42
N SER A 12 -23.90 12.78 -6.11
CA SER A 12 -23.02 13.23 -5.03
C SER A 12 -21.80 12.31 -4.86
N ASP A 13 -21.94 11.02 -5.16
CA ASP A 13 -20.89 10.03 -4.97
C ASP A 13 -19.91 9.95 -6.16
N GLY A 14 -20.20 10.69 -7.24
CA GLY A 14 -19.35 10.83 -8.41
C GLY A 14 -18.16 11.77 -8.19
N LEU A 15 -17.28 11.83 -9.19
CA LEU A 15 -16.13 12.73 -9.16
C LEU A 15 -16.59 14.19 -9.29
N GLN A 16 -16.43 14.98 -8.22
CA GLN A 16 -16.77 16.40 -8.21
C GLN A 16 -15.61 17.23 -8.75
N SER A 17 -15.77 17.84 -9.92
CA SER A 17 -14.80 18.77 -10.51
C SER A 17 -15.45 20.15 -10.65
N PRO A 18 -14.74 21.25 -10.31
CA PRO A 18 -15.26 22.59 -10.53
C PRO A 18 -15.40 22.89 -12.03
N TYR A 19 -16.36 23.75 -12.35
CA TYR A 19 -16.55 24.29 -13.70
C TYR A 19 -15.90 25.67 -13.79
N PHE A 20 -14.95 25.83 -14.72
CA PHE A 20 -14.34 27.10 -15.04
C PHE A 20 -15.12 27.79 -16.15
N VAL A 21 -15.62 28.99 -15.86
CA VAL A 21 -16.39 29.82 -16.80
C VAL A 21 -15.78 31.20 -16.88
N ASN A 22 -15.81 31.80 -18.07
CA ASN A 22 -15.26 33.13 -18.29
C ASN A 22 -16.00 34.18 -17.43
N GLY A 23 -15.23 35.06 -16.78
CA GLY A 23 -15.76 36.12 -15.92
C GLY A 23 -16.05 35.72 -14.47
N ARG A 24 -15.92 34.44 -14.10
CA ARG A 24 -15.92 34.02 -12.70
C ARG A 24 -14.52 34.18 -12.11
N LEU A 25 -14.42 34.77 -10.92
CA LEU A 25 -13.16 34.90 -10.22
C LEU A 25 -12.67 33.51 -9.79
N LEU A 26 -11.41 33.20 -10.13
CA LEU A 26 -10.76 31.95 -9.73
C LEU A 26 -10.55 31.95 -8.22
N SER A 27 -11.26 31.09 -7.51
CA SER A 27 -11.13 30.98 -6.06
C SER A 27 -10.12 29.90 -5.66
N ALA A 28 -9.50 30.06 -4.49
CA ALA A 28 -8.65 29.02 -3.92
C ALA A 28 -9.42 27.71 -3.69
N GLU A 29 -10.73 27.78 -3.44
CA GLU A 29 -11.57 26.61 -3.23
C GLU A 29 -11.82 25.82 -4.52
N ASP A 30 -11.98 26.51 -5.65
CA ASP A 30 -12.08 25.85 -6.95
C ASP A 30 -10.78 25.08 -7.24
N LEU A 31 -9.61 25.69 -7.03
CA LEU A 31 -8.32 25.02 -7.25
C LEU A 31 -8.12 23.80 -6.33
N ARG A 32 -8.51 23.89 -5.05
CA ARG A 32 -8.46 22.73 -4.14
C ARG A 32 -9.38 21.60 -4.59
N SER A 33 -10.60 21.95 -5.01
CA SER A 33 -11.58 20.99 -5.50
C SER A 33 -11.08 20.28 -6.77
N GLU A 34 -10.48 21.03 -7.69
CA GLU A 34 -9.85 20.47 -8.90
C GLU A 34 -8.68 19.52 -8.58
N GLN A 35 -7.79 19.91 -7.66
CA GLN A 35 -6.69 19.05 -7.23
C GLN A 35 -7.19 17.74 -6.62
N LYS A 36 -8.21 17.83 -5.74
CA LYS A 36 -8.84 16.65 -5.14
C LYS A 36 -9.46 15.74 -6.20
N ALA A 37 -10.19 16.31 -7.16
CA ALA A 37 -10.78 15.56 -8.27
C ALA A 37 -9.70 14.85 -9.09
N THR A 38 -8.59 15.53 -9.36
CA THR A 38 -7.47 14.96 -10.11
C THR A 38 -6.85 13.78 -9.37
N PHE A 39 -6.55 13.91 -8.08
CA PHE A 39 -6.00 12.81 -7.28
C PHE A 39 -6.97 11.62 -7.18
N GLN A 40 -8.26 11.87 -7.04
CA GLN A 40 -9.27 10.81 -6.97
C GLN A 40 -9.39 10.07 -8.31
N ARG A 41 -9.35 10.79 -9.44
CA ARG A 41 -9.32 10.19 -10.78
C ARG A 41 -8.11 9.29 -10.98
N LEU A 42 -6.92 9.77 -10.58
CA LEU A 42 -5.69 9.00 -10.67
C LEU A 42 -5.72 7.77 -9.75
N SER A 43 -6.28 7.90 -8.54
CA SER A 43 -6.51 6.77 -7.63
C SER A 43 -7.41 5.71 -8.24
N TRP A 44 -8.50 6.10 -8.90
CA TRP A 44 -9.38 5.15 -9.59
C TRP A 44 -8.68 4.45 -10.75
N LEU A 45 -7.88 5.18 -11.52
CA LEU A 45 -7.06 4.60 -12.58
C LEU A 45 -6.04 3.59 -12.00
N GLY A 46 -5.35 3.96 -10.92
CA GLY A 46 -4.42 3.07 -10.25
C GLY A 46 -5.09 1.81 -9.69
N LYS A 47 -6.29 1.94 -9.10
CA LYS A 47 -7.08 0.78 -8.65
C LYS A 47 -7.46 -0.14 -9.81
N ALA A 48 -7.83 0.43 -10.96
CA ALA A 48 -8.17 -0.33 -12.15
C ALA A 48 -6.95 -1.05 -12.76
N ALA A 49 -5.77 -0.44 -12.71
CA ALA A 49 -4.51 -1.05 -13.15
C ALA A 49 -4.03 -2.19 -12.23
N GLY A 50 -4.45 -2.20 -10.97
CA GLY A 50 -4.05 -3.17 -9.97
C GLY A 50 -3.03 -2.62 -8.96
N HIS A 51 -2.71 -3.42 -7.95
CA HIS A 51 -1.77 -3.06 -6.89
C HIS A 51 -0.57 -4.01 -6.90
N GLY A 52 0.59 -3.50 -6.49
CA GLY A 52 1.83 -4.27 -6.47
C GLY A 52 3.07 -3.45 -6.76
N VAL A 53 4.18 -4.14 -7.02
CA VAL A 53 5.44 -3.55 -7.46
C VAL A 53 5.37 -3.35 -8.96
N VAL A 54 5.63 -2.12 -9.42
CA VAL A 54 5.72 -1.79 -10.85
C VAL A 54 7.14 -2.03 -11.34
N GLU A 55 8.12 -1.47 -10.63
CA GLU A 55 9.54 -1.65 -10.91
C GLU A 55 10.37 -1.44 -9.63
N GLY A 56 11.55 -2.08 -9.56
CA GLY A 56 12.45 -1.94 -8.42
C GLY A 56 11.87 -2.49 -7.12
N LEU A 57 12.06 -1.78 -6.00
CA LEU A 57 11.58 -2.17 -4.66
C LEU A 57 12.02 -3.58 -4.22
N MET A 58 13.15 -4.05 -4.74
CA MET A 58 13.67 -5.38 -4.43
C MET A 58 14.34 -5.33 -3.06
N ALA A 59 14.00 -6.28 -2.20
CA ALA A 59 14.59 -6.42 -0.89
C ALA A 59 15.73 -7.45 -0.92
N SER A 60 16.90 -7.08 -0.43
CA SER A 60 18.04 -7.97 -0.24
C SER A 60 18.53 -7.91 1.20
N LYS A 61 18.99 -9.06 1.71
CA LYS A 61 19.58 -9.14 3.04
C LYS A 61 21.00 -8.57 2.99
N LEU A 62 21.29 -7.58 3.84
CA LEU A 62 22.63 -7.00 4.01
C LEU A 62 23.33 -7.51 5.27
N GLY A 63 22.56 -7.91 6.29
CA GLY A 63 23.07 -8.43 7.56
C GLY A 63 22.04 -9.33 8.27
N SER A 64 22.30 -9.72 9.51
CA SER A 64 21.37 -10.56 10.31
C SER A 64 20.01 -9.89 10.52
N THR A 65 20.00 -8.59 10.76
CA THR A 65 18.80 -7.77 11.02
C THR A 65 18.73 -6.55 10.10
N THR A 66 19.41 -6.59 8.95
CA THR A 66 19.50 -5.44 8.05
C THR A 66 19.09 -5.84 6.65
N VAL A 67 18.14 -5.10 6.09
CA VAL A 67 17.59 -5.30 4.74
C VAL A 67 17.81 -4.02 3.95
N GLN A 68 18.29 -4.16 2.71
CA GLN A 68 18.34 -3.07 1.75
C GLN A 68 17.15 -3.22 0.79
N VAL A 69 16.46 -2.11 0.52
CA VAL A 69 15.41 -2.04 -0.50
C VAL A 69 15.91 -1.13 -1.62
N THR A 70 15.88 -1.61 -2.86
CA THR A 70 16.28 -0.80 -4.02
C THR A 70 15.25 0.29 -4.31
N SER A 71 15.68 1.38 -4.97
CA SER A 71 14.74 2.38 -5.48
C SER A 71 13.72 1.75 -6.42
N GLY A 72 12.54 2.37 -6.51
CA GLY A 72 11.49 1.84 -7.37
C GLY A 72 10.14 2.50 -7.17
N LEU A 73 9.15 1.88 -7.81
CA LEU A 73 7.78 2.35 -7.89
C LEU A 73 6.82 1.20 -7.62
N GLY A 74 5.79 1.47 -6.82
CA GLY A 74 4.69 0.56 -6.57
C GLY A 74 3.35 1.29 -6.56
N LEU A 75 2.28 0.51 -6.63
CA LEU A 75 0.91 0.96 -6.45
C LEU A 75 0.32 0.31 -5.19
N ASN A 76 -0.21 1.14 -4.30
CA ASN A 76 -0.94 0.65 -3.14
C ASN A 76 -2.38 0.25 -3.52
N ARG A 77 -3.10 -0.38 -2.57
CA ARG A 77 -4.50 -0.81 -2.78
C ARG A 77 -5.47 0.37 -2.97
N GLN A 78 -5.06 1.57 -2.59
CA GLN A 78 -5.80 2.80 -2.83
C GLN A 78 -5.55 3.34 -4.24
N GLY A 79 -4.72 2.69 -5.07
CA GLY A 79 -4.37 3.15 -6.42
C GLY A 79 -3.44 4.36 -6.44
N GLN A 80 -2.74 4.61 -5.33
CA GLN A 80 -1.76 5.68 -5.22
C GLN A 80 -0.36 5.15 -5.49
N LEU A 81 0.47 6.01 -6.08
CA LEU A 81 1.88 5.72 -6.34
C LEU A 81 2.69 5.80 -5.05
N VAL A 82 3.50 4.77 -4.81
CA VAL A 82 4.51 4.72 -3.76
C VAL A 82 5.87 4.72 -4.46
N ARG A 83 6.63 5.81 -4.31
CA ARG A 83 7.95 5.96 -4.94
C ARG A 83 9.02 6.01 -3.88
N LEU A 84 10.03 5.16 -4.06
CA LEU A 84 11.26 5.19 -3.30
C LEU A 84 12.37 5.75 -4.20
N PRO A 85 12.78 7.03 -4.02
CA PRO A 85 13.66 7.71 -4.97
C PRO A 85 15.11 7.18 -4.98
N GLY A 86 15.55 6.55 -3.90
CA GLY A 86 16.88 5.98 -3.74
C GLY A 86 16.84 4.74 -2.85
N PRO A 87 17.86 3.86 -2.90
CA PRO A 87 17.89 2.70 -2.05
C PRO A 87 17.92 3.12 -0.58
N ILE A 88 17.27 2.32 0.26
CA ILE A 88 17.18 2.53 1.71
C ILE A 88 17.59 1.27 2.43
N THR A 89 18.40 1.45 3.47
CA THR A 89 18.76 0.39 4.40
C THR A 89 17.87 0.49 5.63
N LEU A 90 17.17 -0.59 5.93
CA LEU A 90 16.28 -0.72 7.08
C LEU A 90 16.89 -1.70 8.08
N ASN A 91 16.85 -1.33 9.35
CA ASN A 91 17.12 -2.25 10.45
C ASN A 91 15.79 -2.89 10.88
N LEU A 92 15.73 -4.21 10.82
CA LEU A 92 14.62 -4.99 11.34
C LEU A 92 14.70 -4.97 12.86
N ALA A 93 13.68 -4.41 13.51
CA ALA A 93 13.48 -4.70 14.91
C ALA A 93 13.19 -6.20 15.05
N PRO A 94 13.70 -6.87 16.10
CA PRO A 94 13.17 -8.16 16.50
C PRO A 94 11.65 -8.04 16.56
N ALA A 95 10.92 -9.01 16.00
CA ALA A 95 9.51 -9.13 16.32
C ALA A 95 9.43 -9.12 17.85
N GLY A 96 8.73 -8.13 18.42
CA GLY A 96 8.62 -8.01 19.87
C GLY A 96 8.23 -9.38 20.44
N ASP A 97 8.89 -9.76 21.54
CA ASP A 97 8.72 -11.07 22.13
C ASP A 97 7.22 -11.32 22.37
N PRO A 98 6.57 -12.28 21.67
CA PRO A 98 5.16 -12.58 21.91
C PRO A 98 4.94 -13.02 23.38
N GLY A 99 6.00 -13.34 24.11
CA GLY A 99 5.97 -13.61 25.56
C GLY A 99 5.56 -12.44 26.46
N LEU A 100 5.47 -11.20 25.95
CA LEU A 100 4.87 -10.07 26.69
C LEU A 100 3.35 -9.95 26.48
N LEU A 101 2.77 -10.72 25.56
CA LEU A 101 1.34 -10.98 25.48
C LEU A 101 1.10 -12.41 25.96
N GLN A 102 1.33 -12.68 27.25
CA GLN A 102 1.04 -13.98 27.86
C GLN A 102 -0.44 -14.35 27.63
N PRO A 103 -0.75 -15.35 26.78
CA PRO A 103 -2.08 -15.91 26.72
C PRO A 103 -2.27 -16.72 28.00
N ALA A 104 -3.42 -16.60 28.64
CA ALA A 104 -3.76 -17.35 29.84
C ALA A 104 -3.62 -18.88 29.59
N ALA A 105 -2.51 -19.45 30.05
CA ALA A 105 -2.15 -20.84 30.40
C ALA A 105 -2.70 -22.08 29.64
N ASN A 106 -3.63 -21.97 28.68
CA ASN A 106 -4.38 -23.12 28.17
C ASN A 106 -4.49 -23.07 26.62
N GLY A 107 -3.39 -23.30 25.91
CA GLY A 107 -3.39 -23.46 24.44
C GLY A 107 -2.22 -22.76 23.75
N HIS A 108 -1.04 -23.38 23.77
CA HIS A 108 0.18 -22.79 23.25
C HIS A 108 0.31 -22.98 21.73
N PHE A 109 0.29 -21.87 20.98
CA PHE A 109 0.87 -21.81 19.65
C PHE A 109 2.38 -21.59 19.80
N GLN A 110 3.19 -22.50 19.26
CA GLN A 110 4.65 -22.37 19.20
C GLN A 110 5.11 -22.25 17.74
N ASN A 111 6.31 -21.73 17.54
CA ASN A 111 6.92 -21.67 16.20
C ASN A 111 7.12 -23.09 15.66
N CYS A 112 6.74 -23.30 14.40
CA CYS A 112 7.02 -24.55 13.70
C CYS A 112 8.54 -24.75 13.60
N GLN A 113 9.05 -25.84 14.18
CA GLN A 113 10.44 -26.28 13.97
C GLN A 113 10.48 -27.10 12.69
N PHE A 114 11.23 -26.63 11.70
CA PHE A 114 11.56 -27.41 10.51
C PHE A 114 13.00 -27.88 10.67
N ASP A 115 13.18 -29.16 11.01
CA ASP A 115 14.50 -29.75 11.12
C ASP A 115 15.00 -30.17 9.73
N ALA A 116 16.10 -29.57 9.28
CA ALA A 116 16.66 -29.74 7.94
C ALA A 116 17.64 -30.93 7.88
N THR A 117 17.41 -31.99 8.67
CA THR A 117 18.31 -33.14 8.77
C THR A 117 17.58 -34.48 8.60
N THR A 118 16.94 -34.68 7.44
CA THR A 118 16.72 -36.03 6.91
C THR A 118 17.58 -36.25 5.69
N THR A 119 18.87 -36.46 5.94
CA THR A 119 19.76 -37.13 4.99
C THR A 119 19.27 -38.58 4.87
N GLY A 120 18.63 -38.90 3.74
CA GLY A 120 18.28 -40.28 3.40
C GLY A 120 19.54 -41.15 3.30
N GLY A 121 19.60 -42.21 4.10
CA GLY A 121 20.55 -43.32 3.99
C GLY A 121 19.82 -44.60 3.56
N PRO A 122 20.51 -45.53 2.84
CA PRO A 122 19.87 -46.51 1.96
C PRO A 122 19.32 -47.72 2.73
N GLY A 123 18.18 -48.24 2.27
CA GLY A 123 17.66 -49.52 2.73
C GLY A 123 18.46 -50.69 2.15
N GLN A 124 18.98 -51.54 3.05
CA GLN A 124 19.41 -52.91 2.76
C GLN A 124 18.46 -53.88 3.50
N ASP A 125 18.25 -55.00 2.82
CA ASP A 125 17.61 -56.28 3.16
C ASP A 125 16.07 -56.37 3.14
#